data_AF-A0A562JFX0-F1
#
_entry.id   AF-A0A562JFX0-F1
#
_cell.length_a   1.000
_cell.length_b   1.000
_cell.length_c   1.000
_cell.angle_alpha   90.00
_cell.angle_beta   90.00
_cell.angle_gamma   90.00
#
_symmetry.space_group_name_H-M   'P 1'
#
loop_
_entity.id
_entity.type
_entity.pdbx_description
1 polymer ?
#
loop_
_entity_poly.entity_id
_entity_poly.type
_entity_poly.pdbx_seq_one_letter_code
_entity_poly.pdbx_strand_id
1 'polypeptide(L)'
;MEPAVKETIQKEIDRLANKDVYIHLETTNGAYASHFDESFFSSGAYIRNANLIYEHGKITGNGPFRVGLKLNFGWVYAEGITHFEVDEKERLLLAGHDFSGKLAVALLISETPFE
;
A
#
# COMPACT_ATOMS: atom_id res chain seq x y z
N MET A 1 -5.80 5.32 -10.84
CA MET A 1 -5.12 5.99 -9.73
C MET A 1 -4.70 7.41 -10.08
N GLU A 2 -4.88 8.31 -9.13
CA GLU A 2 -4.51 9.73 -9.20
C GLU A 2 -3.37 10.04 -8.20
N PRO A 3 -2.69 11.20 -8.29
CA PRO A 3 -1.65 11.58 -7.34
C PRO A 3 -2.15 11.56 -5.90
N ALA A 4 -1.32 11.06 -4.98
CA ALA A 4 -1.69 10.91 -3.57
C ALA A 4 -2.12 12.24 -2.92
N VAL A 5 -3.37 12.29 -2.45
CA VAL A 5 -3.90 13.41 -1.66
C VAL A 5 -3.95 13.00 -0.19
N LYS A 6 -3.04 13.55 0.61
CA LYS A 6 -2.78 13.12 2.00
C LYS A 6 -4.04 13.13 2.87
N GLU A 7 -4.83 14.19 2.79
CA GLU A 7 -6.04 14.38 3.60
C GLU A 7 -7.11 13.35 3.23
N THR A 8 -7.30 13.09 1.94
CA THR A 8 -8.24 12.08 1.44
C THR A 8 -7.80 10.68 1.86
N ILE A 9 -6.52 10.35 1.70
CA ILE A 9 -5.98 9.04 2.11
C ILE A 9 -6.12 8.85 3.63
N GLN A 10 -5.82 9.87 4.44
CA GLN A 10 -5.99 9.79 5.89
C GLN A 10 -7.45 9.51 6.27
N LYS A 11 -8.40 10.18 5.61
CA LYS A 11 -9.84 9.97 5.86
C LYS A 11 -10.26 8.52 5.60
N GLU A 12 -9.77 7.91 4.52
CA GLU A 12 -10.08 6.52 4.20
C GLU A 12 -9.39 5.51 5.13
N ILE A 13 -8.15 5.80 5.54
CA ILE A 13 -7.47 5.02 6.59
C ILE A 13 -8.27 5.08 7.90
N ASP A 14 -8.80 6.23 8.27
CA ASP A 14 -9.60 6.38 9.48
C ASP A 14 -10.96 5.68 9.34
N ARG A 15 -11.60 5.73 8.15
CA ARG A 15 -12.87 5.04 7.86
C ARG A 15 -12.76 3.52 8.02
N LEU A 16 -11.63 2.96 7.61
CA LEU A 16 -11.38 1.51 7.62
C LEU A 16 -10.78 1.01 8.96
N ALA A 17 -10.44 1.90 9.89
CA ALA A 17 -9.89 1.53 11.20
C ALA A 17 -10.93 0.81 12.07
N ASN A 18 -10.45 -0.10 12.93
CA ASN A 18 -11.26 -0.91 13.84
C ASN A 18 -12.30 -1.82 13.14
N LYS A 19 -12.12 -2.07 11.85
CA LYS A 19 -12.90 -3.02 11.07
C LYS A 19 -12.06 -4.25 10.75
N ASP A 20 -12.75 -5.35 10.48
CA ASP A 20 -12.18 -6.55 9.89
C ASP A 20 -11.89 -6.26 8.41
N VAL A 21 -10.61 -6.18 8.05
CA VAL A 21 -10.15 -5.80 6.71
C VAL A 21 -9.14 -6.79 6.16
N TYR A 22 -9.11 -6.87 4.84
CA TYR A 22 -8.12 -7.58 4.05
C TYR A 22 -7.06 -6.61 3.55
N ILE A 23 -5.80 -6.94 3.81
CA ILE A 23 -4.64 -6.19 3.34
C ILE A 23 -3.97 -6.96 2.19
N HIS A 24 -3.66 -6.22 1.13
CA HIS A 24 -2.64 -6.59 0.15
C HIS A 24 -1.44 -5.66 0.33
N LEU A 25 -0.25 -6.23 0.53
CA LEU A 25 1.00 -5.47 0.54
C LEU A 25 2.00 -6.17 -0.38
N GLU A 26 2.54 -5.40 -1.32
CA GLU A 26 3.50 -5.90 -2.28
C GLU A 26 4.63 -4.89 -2.47
N THR A 27 5.85 -5.40 -2.57
CA THR A 27 7.01 -4.63 -3.03
C THR A 27 7.72 -5.43 -4.12
N THR A 28 8.11 -4.73 -5.18
CA THR A 28 8.60 -5.33 -6.43
C THR A 28 10.02 -4.88 -6.75
N ASN A 29 10.81 -4.56 -5.72
CA ASN A 29 12.14 -3.98 -5.87
C ASN A 29 13.01 -4.88 -6.78
N GLY A 30 13.15 -4.49 -8.04
CA GLY A 30 13.93 -5.21 -9.03
C GLY A 30 13.25 -6.29 -9.87
N ALA A 31 11.97 -6.64 -9.66
CA ALA A 31 11.31 -7.66 -10.51
C ALA A 31 11.31 -7.26 -12.00
N TYR A 32 11.28 -5.95 -12.28
CA TYR A 32 11.38 -5.40 -13.62
C TYR A 32 12.79 -4.99 -14.06
N ALA A 33 13.76 -4.95 -13.14
CA ALA A 33 15.15 -4.60 -13.45
C ALA A 33 15.95 -5.85 -13.87
N SER A 34 15.64 -7.01 -13.28
CA SER A 34 16.22 -8.31 -13.68
C SER A 34 15.89 -8.72 -15.11
N HIS A 35 14.83 -8.17 -15.71
CA HIS A 35 14.50 -8.41 -17.11
C HIS A 35 15.51 -7.77 -18.09
N PHE A 36 16.25 -6.76 -17.65
CA PHE A 36 17.27 -6.06 -18.45
C PHE A 36 18.71 -6.36 -18.01
N ASP A 37 18.90 -6.84 -16.77
CA ASP A 37 20.19 -7.22 -16.21
C ASP A 37 20.02 -8.41 -15.26
N GLU A 38 20.41 -9.61 -15.69
CA GLU A 38 20.32 -10.85 -14.89
C GLU A 38 21.19 -10.81 -13.62
N SER A 39 22.11 -9.84 -13.50
CA SER A 39 22.89 -9.63 -12.27
C SER A 39 22.13 -8.81 -11.20
N PHE A 40 20.95 -8.26 -11.54
CA PHE A 40 20.15 -7.48 -10.62
C PHE A 40 19.48 -8.36 -9.57
N PHE A 41 19.82 -8.15 -8.29
CA PHE A 41 19.21 -8.86 -7.17
C PHE A 41 17.77 -8.39 -6.94
N SER A 42 16.80 -9.15 -7.42
CA SER A 42 15.38 -8.89 -7.17
C SER A 42 15.00 -9.31 -5.75
N SER A 43 14.49 -8.37 -4.95
CA SER A 43 13.97 -8.64 -3.60
C SER A 43 12.59 -8.01 -3.49
N GLY A 44 11.61 -8.84 -3.15
CA GLY A 44 10.23 -8.40 -2.99
C GLY A 44 9.58 -9.04 -1.78
N ALA A 45 8.45 -8.48 -1.40
CA ALA A 45 7.54 -9.06 -0.43
C ALA A 45 6.15 -9.07 -1.04
N TYR A 46 5.38 -10.11 -0.71
CA TYR A 46 4.01 -10.24 -1.19
C TYR A 46 3.15 -10.85 -0.10
N ILE A 47 2.07 -10.17 0.24
CA ILE A 47 1.02 -10.69 1.11
C ILE A 47 -0.32 -10.25 0.50
N ARG A 48 -1.23 -11.20 0.34
CA ARG A 48 -2.57 -10.96 -0.20
C ARG A 48 -3.61 -11.56 0.71
N ASN A 49 -4.72 -10.83 0.90
CA ASN A 49 -5.83 -11.24 1.74
C ASN A 49 -5.42 -11.55 3.18
N ALA A 50 -4.44 -10.80 3.71
CA ALA A 50 -4.17 -10.84 5.14
C ALA A 50 -5.35 -10.20 5.88
N ASN A 51 -6.13 -11.03 6.54
CA ASN A 51 -7.24 -10.61 7.36
C ASN A 51 -6.73 -10.10 8.71
N LEU A 52 -7.00 -8.83 9.04
CA LEU A 52 -6.56 -8.21 10.29
C LEU A 52 -7.45 -7.03 10.68
N ILE A 53 -7.28 -6.56 11.90
CA ILE A 53 -7.87 -5.33 12.43
C ILE A 53 -6.73 -4.41 12.85
N TYR A 54 -6.76 -3.16 12.39
CA TYR A 54 -5.84 -2.12 12.86
C TYR A 54 -6.59 -1.08 13.71
N GLU A 55 -5.95 -0.64 14.79
CA GLU A 55 -6.50 0.29 15.80
C GLU A 55 -6.60 1.72 15.23
N HIS A 56 -5.54 2.15 14.55
CA HIS A 56 -5.44 3.43 13.86
C HIS A 56 -4.35 3.37 12.79
N GLY A 57 -4.39 4.29 11.84
CA GLY A 57 -3.35 4.42 10.82
C GLY A 57 -2.97 5.86 10.56
N LYS A 58 -1.81 6.07 9.95
CA LYS A 58 -1.31 7.41 9.63
C LYS A 58 -0.60 7.45 8.30
N ILE A 59 -0.96 8.43 7.47
CA ILE A 59 -0.15 8.86 6.33
C ILE A 59 0.72 10.06 6.73
N THR A 60 2.02 9.99 6.44
CA THR A 60 2.99 11.05 6.75
C THR A 60 3.98 11.27 5.60
N GLY A 61 4.75 12.35 5.69
CA GLY A 61 5.63 12.82 4.61
C GLY A 61 5.03 13.97 3.81
N ASN A 62 5.81 14.44 2.84
CA ASN A 62 5.51 15.54 1.91
C ASN A 62 5.53 15.09 0.44
N GLY A 63 5.48 13.77 0.18
CA GLY A 63 5.56 13.19 -1.16
C GLY A 63 7.00 12.81 -1.56
N PRO A 64 7.31 11.52 -1.82
CA PRO A 64 6.47 10.34 -1.58
C PRO A 64 6.02 10.24 -0.11
N PHE A 65 4.88 9.60 0.12
CA PHE A 65 4.31 9.40 1.44
C PHE A 65 4.66 8.03 2.00
N ARG A 66 4.47 7.89 3.31
CA ARG A 66 4.53 6.63 4.04
C ARG A 66 3.27 6.43 4.84
N VAL A 67 2.79 5.19 4.89
CA VAL A 67 1.59 4.77 5.60
C VAL A 67 1.96 3.70 6.62
N GLY A 68 1.55 3.92 7.87
CA GLY A 68 1.65 2.94 8.94
C GLY A 68 0.27 2.61 9.50
N LEU A 69 -0.02 1.33 9.71
CA LEU A 69 -1.21 0.83 10.37
C LEU A 69 -0.81 0.11 11.66
N LYS A 70 -1.33 0.55 12.81
CA LYS A 70 -1.07 -0.07 14.11
C LYS A 70 -2.05 -1.22 14.33
N LEU A 71 -1.54 -2.44 14.46
CA LEU A 71 -2.34 -3.62 14.86
C LEU A 71 -2.30 -3.78 16.38
N ASN A 72 -3.15 -4.63 16.96
CA ASN A 72 -3.03 -4.98 18.39
C ASN A 72 -1.60 -5.46 18.73
N PHE A 73 -1.10 -6.41 17.93
CA PHE A 73 0.27 -6.92 18.00
C PHE A 73 0.99 -6.75 16.67
N GLY A 74 1.72 -5.63 16.53
CA GLY A 74 2.55 -5.35 15.37
C GLY A 74 2.04 -4.20 14.51
N TRP A 75 2.55 -4.12 13.29
CA TRP A 75 2.35 -3.00 12.39
C TRP A 75 2.35 -3.47 10.93
N VAL A 76 1.58 -2.79 10.08
CA VAL A 76 1.77 -2.80 8.63
C VAL A 76 2.40 -1.46 8.24
N TYR A 77 3.43 -1.48 7.40
CA TYR A 77 4.12 -0.27 6.97
C TYR A 77 4.43 -0.33 5.47
N ALA A 78 4.14 0.76 4.77
CA ALA A 78 4.47 0.95 3.36
C ALA A 78 5.05 2.36 3.15
N GLU A 79 6.13 2.45 2.37
CA GLU A 79 6.82 3.70 2.06
C GLU A 79 7.00 3.85 0.56
N GLY A 80 6.96 5.09 0.08
CA GLY A 80 7.07 5.40 -1.35
C GLY A 80 5.73 5.60 -2.04
N ILE A 81 4.64 5.81 -1.28
CA ILE A 81 3.30 6.03 -1.85
C ILE A 81 3.27 7.35 -2.62
N THR A 82 2.93 7.28 -3.90
CA THR A 82 2.85 8.44 -4.80
C THR A 82 1.45 8.63 -5.40
N HIS A 83 0.64 7.57 -5.44
CA HIS A 83 -0.68 7.55 -6.04
C HIS A 83 -1.69 6.83 -5.13
N PHE A 84 -2.97 7.14 -5.34
CA PHE A 84 -4.06 6.44 -4.68
C PHE A 84 -5.30 6.35 -5.57
N GLU A 85 -6.25 5.54 -5.12
CA GLU A 85 -7.60 5.44 -5.66
C GLU A 85 -8.52 4.88 -4.56
N VAL A 86 -9.75 5.40 -4.50
CA VAL A 86 -10.85 4.74 -3.81
C VAL A 86 -11.78 4.25 -4.90
N ASP A 87 -11.88 2.93 -5.03
CA ASP A 87 -12.65 2.35 -6.13
C ASP A 87 -14.14 2.21 -5.81
N GLU A 88 -14.90 1.70 -6.79
CA GLU A 88 -16.35 1.50 -6.68
C GLU A 88 -16.75 0.49 -5.59
N LYS A 89 -15.81 -0.34 -5.11
CA LYS A 89 -16.01 -1.29 -4.01
C LYS A 89 -15.58 -0.69 -2.66
N GLU A 90 -15.37 0.62 -2.60
CA GLU A 90 -14.91 1.37 -1.42
C GLU A 90 -13.57 0.86 -0.86
N ARG A 91 -12.68 0.36 -1.74
CA ARG A 91 -11.35 -0.12 -1.35
C ARG A 91 -10.35 1.02 -1.45
N LEU A 92 -9.50 1.17 -0.45
CA LEU A 92 -8.39 2.12 -0.51
C LEU A 92 -7.21 1.43 -1.20
N LEU A 93 -6.85 1.92 -2.38
CA LEU A 93 -5.75 1.38 -3.18
C LEU A 93 -4.61 2.40 -3.20
N LEU A 94 -3.48 2.08 -2.59
CA LEU A 94 -2.30 2.94 -2.57
C LEU A 94 -1.18 2.32 -3.40
N ALA A 95 -0.53 3.13 -4.23
CA ALA A 95 0.61 2.69 -5.03
C ALA A 95 1.78 3.68 -4.93
N GLY A 96 2.98 3.13 -4.98
CA GLY A 96 4.22 3.84 -5.18
C GLY A 96 4.86 3.40 -6.47
N HIS A 97 5.18 4.36 -7.33
CA HIS A 97 5.83 4.14 -8.61
C HIS A 97 7.27 4.64 -8.54
N ASP A 98 8.20 3.88 -9.13
CA ASP A 98 9.59 4.30 -9.29
C ASP A 98 9.76 5.42 -10.34
N PHE A 99 10.98 5.89 -10.55
CA PHE A 99 11.29 6.95 -11.52
C PHE A 99 11.00 6.56 -12.98
N SER A 100 10.84 5.27 -13.28
CA SER A 100 10.44 4.76 -14.60
C SER A 100 8.94 4.55 -14.73
N GLY A 101 8.17 4.88 -13.68
CA GLY A 101 6.73 4.70 -13.62
C GLY A 101 6.29 3.28 -13.28
N LYS A 102 7.21 2.37 -12.96
CA LYS A 102 6.89 0.98 -12.61
C LYS A 102 6.45 0.90 -11.14
N LEU A 103 5.55 -0.02 -10.84
CA LEU A 103 5.13 -0.27 -9.47
C LEU A 103 6.34 -0.69 -8.63
N ALA A 104 6.52 -0.04 -7.48
CA ALA A 104 7.55 -0.32 -6.49
C ALA A 104 6.95 -0.81 -5.16
N VAL A 105 5.80 -0.26 -4.78
CA VAL A 105 5.03 -0.67 -3.60
C VAL A 105 3.54 -0.56 -3.86
N ALA A 106 2.75 -1.47 -3.30
CA ALA A 106 1.29 -1.36 -3.22
C ALA A 106 0.83 -1.69 -1.81
N LEU A 107 -0.07 -0.87 -1.26
CA LEU A 107 -0.80 -1.16 -0.02
C LEU A 107 -2.29 -0.98 -0.31
N LEU A 108 -3.04 -2.07 -0.30
CA LEU A 108 -4.48 -2.06 -0.55
C LEU A 108 -5.23 -2.52 0.70
N ILE A 109 -6.35 -1.86 0.99
CA ILE A 109 -7.19 -2.12 2.17
C ILE A 109 -8.64 -2.27 1.71
N SER A 110 -9.30 -3.36 2.11
CA SER A 110 -10.71 -3.62 1.77
C SER A 110 -11.44 -4.35 2.88
N GLU A 111 -12.74 -4.11 3.04
CA GLU A 111 -13.62 -4.91 3.91
C GLU A 111 -13.96 -6.30 3.31
N THR A 112 -13.58 -6.55 2.05
CA THR A 112 -13.78 -7.82 1.35
C THR A 112 -12.47 -8.37 0.78
N PRO A 113 -12.32 -9.69 0.60
CA PRO A 113 -11.14 -10.25 -0.06
C PRO A 113 -10.91 -9.69 -1.46
N PHE A 114 -9.65 -9.54 -1.86
CA PHE A 114 -9.26 -9.25 -3.22
C PHE A 114 -9.27 -10.53 -4.07
N GLU A 115 -10.04 -10.51 -5.15
CA GLU A 115 -10.07 -11.52 -6.22
C GLU A 115 -8.89 -11.33 -7.18
#